data_AF-A0A968SUS3-F1
#
_entry.id   AF-A0A968SUS3-F1
#
_cell.length_a   1.000
_cell.length_b   1.000
_cell.length_c   1.000
_cell.angle_alpha   90.00
_cell.angle_beta   90.00
_cell.angle_gamma   90.00
#
_symmetry.space_group_name_H-M   'P 1'
#
loop_
_entity.id
_entity.type
_entity.pdbx_description
1 polymer ?
#
loop_
_entity_poly.entity_id
_entity_poly.type
_entity_poly.pdbx_seq_one_letter_code
_entity_poly.pdbx_strand_id
1 'polypeptide(L)'
;QPYFRIFNPTSQGQKFDPQGAYVRRYVPELANVPDSFIHEPWKMSETLQRQVGVQIGVVYPAPVVDHKIQRERALALYKAVR
;
A
#
# COMPACT_ATOMS: atom_id res chain seq x y z
N GLN A 1 -16.70 -15.22 -4.71
CA GLN A 1 -16.54 -13.91 -5.37
C GLN A 1 -16.03 -14.14 -6.79
N PRO A 2 -16.37 -13.29 -7.78
CA PRO A 2 -15.83 -13.42 -9.12
C PRO A 2 -14.31 -13.17 -9.12
N TYR A 3 -13.54 -14.03 -9.80
CA TYR A 3 -12.06 -14.01 -9.85
C TYR A 3 -11.46 -12.73 -10.45
N PHE A 4 -12.24 -11.98 -11.25
CA PHE A 4 -11.81 -10.72 -11.86
C PHE A 4 -11.86 -9.53 -10.88
N ARG A 5 -12.38 -9.73 -9.67
CA ARG A 5 -12.46 -8.68 -8.65
C ARG A 5 -11.15 -8.61 -7.87
N ILE A 6 -10.14 -8.00 -8.50
CA ILE A 6 -8.85 -7.72 -7.87
C ILE A 6 -8.97 -6.44 -7.05
N PHE A 7 -8.96 -6.56 -5.73
CA PHE A 7 -9.01 -5.42 -4.83
C PHE A 7 -7.67 -4.69 -4.81
N ASN A 8 -7.72 -3.36 -4.76
CA ASN A 8 -6.55 -2.54 -4.51
C ASN A 8 -6.35 -2.43 -2.99
N PRO A 9 -5.24 -2.94 -2.42
CA PRO A 9 -5.01 -2.95 -0.97
C PRO A 9 -5.02 -1.54 -0.37
N THR A 10 -4.50 -0.55 -1.09
CA THR A 10 -4.51 0.85 -0.67
C THR A 10 -5.94 1.40 -0.55
N SER A 11 -6.79 1.19 -1.55
CA SER A 11 -8.16 1.73 -1.51
C SER A 11 -9.04 1.00 -0.51
N GLN A 12 -8.78 -0.29 -0.25
CA GLN A 12 -9.42 -1.01 0.84
C GLN A 12 -8.99 -0.44 2.19
N GLY A 13 -7.68 -0.21 2.39
CA GLY A 13 -7.15 0.39 3.61
C GLY A 13 -7.77 1.75 3.90
N GLN A 14 -7.80 2.66 2.90
CA GLN A 14 -8.43 3.98 3.03
C GLN A 14 -9.92 3.90 3.37
N LYS A 15 -10.63 2.88 2.86
CA LYS A 15 -12.07 2.71 3.10
C LYS A 15 -12.38 2.16 4.49
N PHE A 16 -11.59 1.20 4.98
CA PHE A 16 -11.89 0.48 6.22
C PHE A 16 -11.10 1.00 7.43
N ASP A 17 -10.00 1.71 7.20
CA ASP A 17 -9.14 2.27 8.24
C ASP A 17 -8.58 3.63 7.80
N PRO A 18 -9.42 4.68 7.63
CA PRO A 18 -8.99 5.96 7.08
C PRO A 18 -7.87 6.65 7.88
N GLN A 19 -7.79 6.40 9.19
CA GLN A 19 -6.75 6.93 10.09
C GLN A 19 -5.54 6.00 10.23
N GLY A 20 -5.61 4.80 9.66
CA GLY A 20 -4.54 3.82 9.74
C GLY A 20 -4.32 3.27 11.15
N ALA A 21 -5.32 3.31 12.05
CA ALA A 21 -5.17 2.88 13.43
C ALA A 21 -4.82 1.39 13.53
N TYR A 22 -5.36 0.57 12.62
CA TYR A 22 -5.00 -0.83 12.51
C TYR A 22 -3.55 -0.97 12.02
N VAL A 23 -3.18 -0.24 10.97
CA VAL A 23 -1.80 -0.26 10.43
C VAL A 23 -0.79 0.15 11.50
N ARG A 24 -1.00 1.26 12.21
CA ARG A 24 -0.10 1.74 13.26
C ARG A 24 0.04 0.76 14.42
N ARG A 25 -1.01 0.00 14.74
CA ARG A 25 -0.99 -1.00 15.81
C ARG A 25 -0.13 -2.21 15.46
N TYR A 26 -0.18 -2.67 14.22
CA TYR A 26 0.50 -3.90 13.78
C TYR A 26 1.81 -3.65 13.04
N VAL A 27 2.04 -2.43 12.56
CA VAL A 27 3.21 -1.96 11.83
C VAL A 27 3.75 -0.71 12.54
N PRO A 28 4.37 -0.89 13.73
CA PRO A 28 4.77 0.22 14.59
C PRO A 28 5.82 1.13 13.96
N GLU A 29 6.58 0.64 12.97
CA GLU A 29 7.50 1.47 12.19
C GLU A 29 6.78 2.56 11.39
N LEU A 30 5.48 2.42 11.10
CA LEU A 30 4.66 3.44 10.44
C LEU A 30 3.88 4.32 11.43
N ALA A 31 4.09 4.16 12.74
CA ALA A 31 3.29 4.83 13.78
C ALA A 31 3.33 6.36 13.72
N ASN A 32 4.35 6.96 13.10
CA ASN A 32 4.51 8.41 12.97
C ASN A 32 4.13 8.95 11.58
N VAL A 33 3.77 8.09 10.62
CA VAL A 33 3.38 8.52 9.27
C VAL A 33 2.08 9.30 9.34
N PRO A 34 1.87 10.39 8.57
CA PRO A 34 0.58 11.10 8.59
C PRO A 34 -0.55 10.26 7.98
N ASP A 35 -1.80 10.48 8.42
CA ASP A 35 -2.97 9.70 7.98
C ASP A 35 -3.12 9.66 6.45
N SER A 36 -2.79 10.76 5.76
CA SER A 36 -2.85 10.85 4.30
C SER A 36 -1.91 9.88 3.58
N PHE A 37 -0.85 9.42 4.26
CA PHE A 37 0.19 8.57 3.68
C PHE A 37 0.27 7.18 4.32
N ILE A 38 -0.53 6.88 5.35
CA ILE A 38 -0.41 5.62 6.09
C ILE A 38 -0.66 4.37 5.22
N HIS A 39 -1.49 4.50 4.18
CA HIS A 39 -1.76 3.43 3.20
C HIS A 39 -0.88 3.48 1.94
N GLU A 40 -0.11 4.56 1.77
CA GLU A 40 0.83 4.75 0.65
C GLU A 40 2.12 5.46 1.12
N PRO A 41 2.87 4.90 2.07
CA PRO A 41 4.00 5.60 2.69
C PRO A 41 5.13 5.91 1.69
N TRP A 42 5.22 5.17 0.59
CA TRP A 42 6.15 5.43 -0.52
C TRP A 42 5.85 6.72 -1.32
N LYS A 43 4.67 7.32 -1.16
CA LYS A 43 4.34 8.62 -1.78
C LYS A 43 4.80 9.81 -0.94
N MET A 44 5.32 9.59 0.26
CA MET A 44 5.89 10.67 1.09
C MET A 44 7.14 11.24 0.42
N SER A 45 7.29 12.57 0.47
CA SER A 45 8.54 13.22 0.08
C SER A 45 9.70 12.80 0.99
N GLU A 46 10.94 12.86 0.51
CA GLU A 46 12.11 12.53 1.32
C GLU A 46 12.19 13.36 2.61
N THR A 47 11.83 14.65 2.53
CA THR A 47 11.80 15.55 3.68
C THR A 47 10.82 15.04 4.74
N LEU A 48 9.62 14.63 4.33
CA LEU A 48 8.61 14.11 5.24
C LEU A 48 9.04 12.76 5.82
N GLN A 49 9.62 11.87 5.01
CA GLN A 49 10.16 10.59 5.45
C GLN A 49 11.21 10.77 6.56
N ARG A 50 12.14 11.71 6.40
CA ARG A 50 13.12 12.06 7.44
C ARG A 50 12.46 12.63 8.69
N GLN A 51 11.46 13.49 8.52
CA GLN A 51 10.76 14.15 9.63
C GLN A 51 10.00 13.16 10.51
N VAL A 52 9.39 12.12 9.92
CA VAL A 52 8.65 11.09 10.65
C VAL A 52 9.51 9.88 11.03
N GLY A 53 10.78 9.85 10.60
CA GLY A 53 11.72 8.77 10.87
C GLY A 53 11.44 7.48 10.08
N VAL A 54 10.67 7.55 8.99
CA VAL A 54 10.26 6.40 8.18
C VAL A 54 10.83 6.56 6.77
N GLN A 55 12.05 6.06 6.58
CA GLN A 55 12.68 6.05 5.27
C GLN A 55 12.27 4.81 4.48
N ILE A 56 11.67 5.03 3.31
CA ILE A 56 11.20 3.97 2.44
C ILE A 56 12.39 3.28 1.77
N GLY A 57 12.39 1.94 1.77
CA GLY A 57 13.51 1.10 1.36
C GLY A 57 14.54 0.81 2.46
N VAL A 58 14.42 1.43 3.64
CA VAL A 58 15.31 1.20 4.79
C VAL A 58 14.52 0.75 6.02
N VAL A 59 13.62 1.61 6.50
CA VAL A 59 12.78 1.37 7.67
C VAL A 59 11.53 0.59 7.28
N TYR A 60 10.93 0.92 6.14
CA TYR A 60 9.77 0.23 5.58
C TYR A 60 9.98 0.00 4.09
N PRO A 61 9.67 -1.18 3.53
CA PRO A 61 9.96 -1.48 2.13
C PRO A 61 9.14 -0.63 1.16
N ALA A 62 9.71 -0.39 -0.02
CA ALA A 62 8.93 0.11 -1.16
C ALA A 62 7.93 -0.98 -1.64
N PRO A 63 6.86 -0.61 -2.35
CA PRO A 63 5.96 -1.58 -2.98
C PRO A 63 6.74 -2.61 -3.79
N VAL A 64 6.58 -3.88 -3.46
CA VAL A 64 7.26 -5.00 -4.16
C VAL A 64 6.78 -5.08 -5.62
N VAL A 65 5.54 -4.68 -5.88
CA VAL A 65 4.93 -4.69 -7.20
C VAL A 65 4.08 -3.46 -7.45
N ASP A 66 4.02 -3.03 -8.71
CA ASP A 66 3.00 -2.08 -9.16
C ASP A 66 1.66 -2.81 -9.32
N HIS A 67 0.68 -2.43 -8.50
CA HIS A 67 -0.65 -3.06 -8.50
C HIS A 67 -1.35 -2.97 -9.86
N LYS A 68 -1.19 -1.87 -10.59
CA LYS A 68 -1.83 -1.68 -11.91
C LYS A 68 -1.26 -2.68 -12.91
N ILE A 69 0.06 -2.81 -12.95
CA ILE A 69 0.74 -3.77 -13.84
C ILE A 69 0.36 -5.20 -13.49
N GLN A 70 0.39 -5.56 -12.21
CA GLN A 70 0.05 -6.93 -11.79
C GLN A 70 -1.42 -7.27 -12.00
N ARG A 71 -2.31 -6.30 -11.82
CA ARG A 71 -3.74 -6.48 -12.12
C ARG A 71 -3.94 -6.82 -13.60
N GLU A 72 -3.31 -6.09 -14.51
CA GLU A 72 -3.40 -6.36 -15.95
C GLU A 72 -2.84 -7.74 -16.31
N ARG A 73 -1.67 -8.11 -15.76
CA ARG A 73 -1.06 -9.43 -15.95
C ARG A 73 -1.96 -10.56 -15.45
N ALA A 74 -2.53 -10.42 -14.24
CA ALA A 74 -3.42 -11.42 -13.67
C ALA A 74 -4.69 -11.62 -14.53
N LEU A 75 -5.27 -10.52 -15.03
CA LEU A 75 -6.43 -10.60 -15.94
C LEU A 75 -6.08 -11.24 -17.28
N ALA A 76 -4.90 -10.94 -17.84
CA ALA A 76 -4.43 -11.53 -19.09
C ALA A 76 -4.19 -13.04 -18.98
N LEU A 77 -3.48 -13.48 -17.92
CA LEU A 77 -3.26 -14.90 -17.65
C LEU A 77 -4.57 -15.65 -17.47
N TYR A 78 -5.51 -15.08 -16.73
CA TYR A 78 -6.82 -15.72 -16.53
C TYR A 78 -7.60 -15.85 -17.85
N LYS A 79 -7.53 -14.84 -18.72
CA LYS A 79 -8.16 -14.89 -20.05
C LYS A 79 -7.53 -15.96 -20.95
N ALA A 80 -6.25 -16.27 -20.77
CA ALA A 80 -5.53 -17.27 -21.56
C ALA A 80 -5.78 -18.72 -21.13
N VAL A 81 -6.18 -18.95 -19.87
CA VAL A 81 -6.48 -20.28 -19.31
C VAL A 81 -7.96 -20.68 -19.51
N ARG A 82 -8.79 -19.73 -19.95
CA ARG A 82 -10.21 -19.95 -20.24
C ARG A 82 -10.44 -20.11 -21.74
#